data_AF-A0A3M1K9B4-F1
#
_entry.id   AF-A0A3M1K9B4-F1
#
_cell.length_a   1.000
_cell.length_b   1.000
_cell.length_c   1.000
_cell.angle_alpha   90.00
_cell.angle_beta   90.00
_cell.angle_gamma   90.00
#
_symmetry.space_group_name_H-M   'P 1'
#
loop_
_entity.id
_entity.type
_entity.pdbx_description
1 polymer ?
#
loop_
_entity_poly.entity_id
_entity_poly.type
_entity_poly.pdbx_seq_one_letter_code
_entity_poly.pdbx_strand_id
1 'polypeptide(L)'
;DVTIRGAVSIARRLQDPLAELVKIDPKSIGVGQYQHDVSQSKLARTLDAVVEDCVNAVGVDVNTASVPLLTRVSGLTAGIAENIVRYRDENGRFTSRAQLLKVPRLGEKTYEQAAGFLRIMNGDNPLDASAVHPEAYGVVARIAEQSGREVRTLMGDSAFLATLKPQDFVDDQFGEPTIRDIIRELDKPGRDPRPEFKVAQLREGVETISDLKPGMVLEGTVSNVTNFGAFVDIGVHQDGLVHISALSSKFVKDPREVVKAGQIVKVKVLEVDIQRKRIALTMRLDDEARPRPEQDGRREVRGGGQRRGQNERGRPAPAGALAQALMNAQRKKR
;
A
#
# COMPACT_ATOMS: atom_id res chain seq x y z
N ASP A 1 -28.75 -6.40 -1.83
CA ASP A 1 -28.04 -7.66 -1.55
C ASP A 1 -26.62 -7.37 -1.08
N VAL A 2 -26.04 -8.21 -0.20
CA VAL A 2 -24.68 -8.02 0.34
C VAL A 2 -23.62 -8.21 -0.73
N THR A 3 -23.83 -9.13 -1.68
CA THR A 3 -22.88 -9.42 -2.76
C THR A 3 -22.70 -8.23 -3.70
N ILE A 4 -23.79 -7.53 -4.03
CA ILE A 4 -23.79 -6.33 -4.88
C ILE A 4 -23.00 -5.20 -4.21
N ARG A 5 -23.14 -5.01 -2.89
CA ARG A 5 -22.37 -3.99 -2.15
C ARG A 5 -20.87 -4.28 -2.20
N GLY A 6 -20.48 -5.54 -2.13
CA GLY A 6 -19.09 -5.98 -2.33
C GLY A 6 -18.55 -5.57 -3.70
N ALA A 7 -19.30 -5.88 -4.77
CA ALA A 7 -18.92 -5.52 -6.14
C ALA A 7 -18.78 -4.01 -6.35
N VAL A 8 -19.70 -3.21 -5.79
CA VAL A 8 -19.64 -1.74 -5.83
C VAL A 8 -18.38 -1.22 -5.12
N SER A 9 -18.02 -1.81 -3.97
CA SER A 9 -16.80 -1.41 -3.25
C SER A 9 -15.54 -1.74 -4.06
N ILE A 10 -15.47 -2.90 -4.72
CA ILE A 10 -14.33 -3.26 -5.59
C ILE A 10 -14.16 -2.23 -6.71
N ALA A 11 -15.24 -1.90 -7.41
CA ALA A 11 -15.19 -0.91 -8.49
C ALA A 11 -14.73 0.47 -8.00
N ARG A 12 -15.20 0.92 -6.83
CA ARG A 12 -14.79 2.21 -6.24
C ARG A 12 -13.35 2.21 -5.74
N ARG A 13 -12.85 1.10 -5.19
CA ARG A 13 -11.43 0.97 -4.81
C ARG A 13 -10.51 1.07 -6.01
N LEU A 14 -10.94 0.60 -7.18
CA LEU A 14 -10.16 0.76 -8.40
C LEU A 14 -10.08 2.24 -8.85
N GLN A 15 -11.15 3.01 -8.64
CA GLN A 15 -11.20 4.44 -8.98
C GLN A 15 -10.38 5.29 -8.01
N ASP A 16 -10.61 5.13 -6.70
CA ASP A 16 -9.82 5.77 -5.65
C ASP A 16 -9.74 4.81 -4.43
N PRO A 17 -8.60 4.11 -4.27
CA PRO A 17 -8.41 3.20 -3.15
C PRO A 17 -8.56 3.88 -1.80
N LEU A 18 -8.01 5.10 -1.66
CA LEU A 18 -8.01 5.82 -0.38
C LEU A 18 -9.43 6.18 0.02
N ALA A 19 -10.19 6.79 -0.88
CA ALA A 19 -11.55 7.26 -0.59
C ALA A 19 -12.53 6.13 -0.24
N GLU A 20 -12.27 4.90 -0.72
CA GLU A 20 -13.12 3.74 -0.43
C GLU A 20 -12.63 2.93 0.78
N LEU A 21 -11.30 2.74 0.96
CA LEU A 21 -10.75 1.97 2.08
C LEU A 21 -10.95 2.67 3.44
N VAL A 22 -10.97 4.01 3.49
CA VAL A 22 -11.23 4.77 4.73
C VAL A 22 -12.63 4.53 5.32
N LYS A 23 -13.57 3.97 4.54
CA LYS A 23 -14.92 3.61 5.00
C LYS A 23 -14.94 2.34 5.83
N ILE A 24 -13.84 1.59 5.83
CA ILE A 24 -13.68 0.31 6.52
C ILE A 24 -12.85 0.57 7.77
N ASP A 25 -13.18 -0.14 8.85
CA ASP A 25 -12.32 -0.17 10.03
C ASP A 25 -10.91 -0.66 9.65
N PRO A 26 -9.83 0.10 9.88
CA PRO A 26 -8.50 -0.23 9.38
C PRO A 26 -8.02 -1.64 9.77
N LYS A 27 -8.32 -2.12 10.98
CA LYS A 27 -7.97 -3.49 11.40
C LYS A 27 -8.71 -4.60 10.65
N SER A 28 -9.80 -4.25 9.96
CA SER A 28 -10.64 -5.18 9.20
C SER A 28 -10.26 -5.24 7.71
N ILE A 29 -9.28 -4.44 7.25
CA ILE A 29 -8.83 -4.44 5.84
C ILE A 29 -8.14 -5.76 5.47
N GLY A 30 -7.55 -6.48 6.44
CA GLY A 30 -6.85 -7.74 6.18
C GLY A 30 -5.41 -7.51 5.74
N VAL A 31 -4.58 -6.96 6.63
CA VAL A 31 -3.21 -6.50 6.30
C VAL A 31 -2.13 -7.57 6.53
N GLY A 32 -2.48 -8.74 7.08
CA GLY A 32 -1.52 -9.82 7.31
C GLY A 32 -2.15 -11.13 7.80
N GLN A 33 -1.40 -12.23 7.65
CA GLN A 33 -1.86 -13.60 7.88
C GLN A 33 -2.34 -13.87 9.32
N TYR A 34 -1.64 -13.33 10.31
CA TYR A 34 -1.91 -13.56 11.74
C TYR A 34 -2.36 -12.28 12.44
N GLN A 35 -3.05 -11.37 11.72
CA GLN A 35 -3.50 -10.08 12.29
C GLN A 35 -4.46 -10.24 13.48
N HIS A 36 -5.11 -11.40 13.61
CA HIS A 36 -6.03 -11.70 14.71
C HIS A 36 -5.29 -12.16 15.98
N ASP A 37 -4.04 -12.62 15.84
CA ASP A 37 -3.24 -13.17 16.94
C ASP A 37 -2.41 -12.09 17.67
N VAL A 38 -2.45 -10.85 17.18
CA VAL A 38 -1.78 -9.71 17.81
C VAL A 38 -2.72 -8.92 18.73
N SER A 39 -2.14 -8.05 19.56
CA SER A 39 -2.90 -7.11 20.38
C SER A 39 -3.75 -6.18 19.51
N GLN A 40 -5.07 -6.37 19.55
CA GLN A 40 -6.02 -5.64 18.71
C GLN A 40 -6.04 -4.12 18.98
N SER A 41 -5.77 -3.70 20.23
CA SER A 41 -5.70 -2.28 20.57
C SER A 41 -4.45 -1.60 20.00
N LYS A 42 -3.30 -2.28 20.02
CA LYS A 42 -2.07 -1.79 19.39
C LYS A 42 -2.22 -1.77 17.87
N LEU A 43 -2.78 -2.84 17.28
CA LEU A 43 -3.03 -2.92 15.85
C LEU A 43 -3.93 -1.78 15.37
N ALA A 44 -5.07 -1.56 16.04
CA ALA A 44 -6.00 -0.48 15.69
C ALA A 44 -5.30 0.88 15.71
N ARG A 45 -4.59 1.22 16.81
CA ARG A 45 -3.88 2.49 16.94
C ARG A 45 -2.85 2.69 15.83
N THR A 46 -2.05 1.67 15.51
CA THR A 46 -1.03 1.77 14.47
C THR A 46 -1.66 1.95 13.09
N LEU A 47 -2.71 1.21 12.78
CA LEU A 47 -3.38 1.33 11.48
C LEU A 47 -4.15 2.65 11.35
N ASP A 48 -4.76 3.13 12.43
CA ASP A 48 -5.40 4.46 12.46
C ASP A 48 -4.39 5.57 12.16
N ALA A 49 -3.20 5.51 12.77
CA ALA A 49 -2.12 6.47 12.50
C ALA A 49 -1.66 6.42 11.03
N VAL A 50 -1.48 5.21 10.46
CA VAL A 50 -1.12 5.07 9.03
C VAL A 50 -2.19 5.65 8.12
N VAL A 51 -3.48 5.43 8.44
CA VAL A 51 -4.59 6.00 7.66
C VAL A 51 -4.60 7.52 7.76
N GLU A 52 -4.39 8.08 8.95
CA GLU A 52 -4.27 9.52 9.15
C GLU A 52 -3.10 10.09 8.33
N ASP A 53 -1.91 9.50 8.41
CA ASP A 53 -0.74 9.93 7.64
C ASP A 53 -1.02 9.91 6.13
N CYS A 54 -1.65 8.84 5.62
CA CYS A 54 -1.97 8.71 4.20
C CYS A 54 -2.99 9.76 3.73
N VAL A 55 -4.06 9.99 4.51
CA VAL A 55 -5.10 10.96 4.16
C VAL A 55 -4.55 12.38 4.17
N ASN A 56 -3.77 12.74 5.18
CA ASN A 56 -3.20 14.08 5.29
C ASN A 56 -2.09 14.31 4.26
N ALA A 57 -1.28 13.30 3.92
CA ALA A 57 -0.30 13.40 2.85
C ALA A 57 -0.95 13.62 1.47
N VAL A 58 -2.06 12.91 1.19
CA VAL A 58 -2.78 13.09 -0.07
C VAL A 58 -3.57 14.38 -0.09
N GLY A 59 -4.12 14.83 1.05
CA GLY A 59 -5.02 15.97 1.17
C GLY A 59 -6.42 15.67 0.62
N VAL A 60 -7.41 16.47 1.02
CA VAL A 60 -8.83 16.16 0.83
C VAL A 60 -9.57 17.37 0.26
N ASP A 61 -10.28 17.20 -0.86
CA ASP A 61 -11.20 18.23 -1.37
C ASP A 61 -12.46 18.28 -0.50
N VAL A 62 -12.62 19.38 0.24
CA VAL A 62 -13.70 19.54 1.22
C VAL A 62 -15.09 19.56 0.59
N ASN A 63 -15.19 19.90 -0.71
CA ASN A 63 -16.47 19.95 -1.41
C ASN A 63 -16.97 18.60 -1.91
N THR A 64 -16.08 17.60 -2.02
CA THR A 64 -16.42 16.27 -2.57
C THR A 64 -16.21 15.14 -1.57
N ALA A 65 -15.39 15.35 -0.55
CA ALA A 65 -15.04 14.32 0.43
C ALA A 65 -16.24 13.80 1.22
N SER A 66 -16.21 12.50 1.51
CA SER A 66 -17.19 11.85 2.38
C SER A 66 -16.87 12.08 3.86
N VAL A 67 -17.86 11.90 4.76
CA VAL A 67 -17.66 11.97 6.22
C VAL A 67 -16.54 11.03 6.70
N PRO A 68 -16.46 9.75 6.27
CA PRO A 68 -15.36 8.88 6.67
C PRO A 68 -13.97 9.39 6.27
N LEU A 69 -13.86 10.03 5.10
CA LEU A 69 -12.59 10.61 4.65
C LEU A 69 -12.21 11.85 5.46
N LEU A 70 -13.16 12.77 5.67
CA LEU A 70 -12.96 13.97 6.49
C LEU A 70 -12.60 13.63 7.93
N THR A 71 -13.15 12.55 8.48
CA THR A 71 -12.85 12.11 9.86
C THR A 71 -11.38 11.72 10.05
N ARG A 72 -10.64 11.46 8.96
CA ARG A 72 -9.21 11.10 9.00
C ARG A 72 -8.28 12.30 8.78
N VAL A 73 -8.82 13.49 8.56
CA VAL A 73 -8.03 14.72 8.44
C VAL A 73 -7.62 15.20 9.83
N SER A 74 -6.37 15.68 9.94
CA SER A 74 -5.81 16.19 11.19
C SER A 74 -6.74 17.22 11.84
N GLY A 75 -6.95 17.09 13.15
CA GLY A 75 -7.81 17.98 13.95
C GLY A 75 -9.31 17.77 13.78
N LEU A 76 -9.77 16.99 12.79
CA LEU A 76 -11.20 16.72 12.59
C LEU A 76 -11.66 15.51 13.42
N THR A 77 -12.93 15.58 13.84
CA THR A 77 -13.64 14.46 14.47
C THR A 77 -14.84 14.08 13.62
N ALA A 78 -15.44 12.90 13.86
CA ALA A 78 -16.65 12.49 13.15
C ALA A 78 -17.76 13.56 13.20
N GLY A 79 -17.97 14.16 14.39
CA GLY A 79 -18.99 15.20 14.57
C GLY A 79 -18.68 16.53 13.86
N ILE A 80 -17.42 16.85 13.59
CA ILE A 80 -17.03 18.02 12.77
C ILE A 80 -17.12 17.68 11.29
N ALA A 81 -16.69 16.48 10.89
CA ALA A 81 -16.83 15.99 9.52
C ALA A 81 -18.29 16.00 9.04
N GLU A 82 -19.22 15.52 9.88
CA GLU A 82 -20.66 15.61 9.61
C GLU A 82 -21.14 17.06 9.49
N ASN A 83 -20.64 17.96 10.34
CA ASN A 83 -20.99 19.38 10.30
C ASN A 83 -20.49 20.05 9.02
N ILE A 84 -19.30 19.69 8.52
CA ILE A 84 -18.76 20.19 7.24
C ILE A 84 -19.67 19.77 6.08
N VAL A 85 -20.04 18.48 6.02
CA VAL A 85 -20.92 17.97 4.96
C VAL A 85 -22.30 18.61 5.03
N ARG A 86 -22.89 18.72 6.23
CA ARG A 86 -24.17 19.40 6.40
C ARG A 86 -24.09 20.87 5.99
N TYR A 87 -23.02 21.57 6.37
CA TYR A 87 -22.83 22.97 6.00
C TYR A 87 -22.80 23.16 4.48
N ARG A 88 -22.05 22.33 3.73
CA ARG A 88 -22.01 22.45 2.26
C ARG A 88 -23.32 22.05 1.58
N ASP A 89 -24.07 21.11 2.16
CA ASP A 89 -25.37 20.70 1.62
C ASP A 89 -26.41 21.82 1.80
N GLU A 90 -26.33 22.57 2.90
CA GLU A 90 -27.25 23.68 3.23
C GLU A 90 -26.85 25.03 2.59
N ASN A 91 -25.56 25.33 2.52
CA ASN A 91 -25.05 26.65 2.11
C ASN A 91 -24.41 26.63 0.71
N GLY A 92 -24.33 25.46 0.09
CA GLY A 92 -23.60 25.25 -1.15
C GLY A 92 -22.10 25.02 -0.92
N ARG A 93 -21.36 24.94 -2.03
CA ARG A 93 -19.93 24.62 -2.03
C ARG A 93 -19.12 25.70 -1.32
N PHE A 94 -18.09 25.30 -0.59
CA PHE A 94 -17.08 26.21 -0.06
C PHE A 94 -16.29 26.83 -1.22
N THR A 95 -16.13 28.16 -1.21
CA THR A 95 -15.32 28.91 -2.19
C THR A 95 -14.00 29.40 -1.61
N SER A 96 -13.85 29.40 -0.28
CA SER A 96 -12.59 29.73 0.39
C SER A 96 -12.44 29.01 1.73
N ARG A 97 -11.19 28.75 2.15
CA ARG A 97 -10.92 28.07 3.43
C ARG A 97 -11.46 28.86 4.63
N ALA A 98 -11.46 30.19 4.55
CA ALA A 98 -12.02 31.04 5.60
C ALA A 98 -13.49 30.74 5.93
N GLN A 99 -14.27 30.18 4.98
CA GLN A 99 -15.65 29.78 5.25
C GLN A 99 -15.76 28.57 6.19
N LEU A 100 -14.71 27.77 6.36
CA LEU A 100 -14.70 26.63 7.29
C LEU A 100 -14.89 27.08 8.74
N LEU A 101 -14.48 28.30 9.11
CA LEU A 101 -14.74 28.88 10.44
C LEU A 101 -16.23 29.13 10.71
N LYS A 102 -17.08 29.11 9.69
CA LYS A 102 -18.54 29.20 9.84
C LYS A 102 -19.17 27.85 10.17
N VAL A 103 -18.42 26.75 10.07
CA VAL A 103 -18.93 25.40 10.35
C VAL A 103 -19.10 25.23 11.87
N PRO A 104 -20.26 24.76 12.35
CA PRO A 104 -20.48 24.56 13.77
C PRO A 104 -19.42 23.65 14.41
N ARG A 105 -18.90 24.06 15.57
CA ARG A 105 -17.84 23.35 16.34
C ARG A 105 -16.47 23.27 15.66
N LEU A 106 -16.26 23.92 14.52
CA LEU A 106 -14.95 24.11 13.91
C LEU A 106 -14.37 25.45 14.38
N GLY A 107 -13.66 25.42 15.51
CA GLY A 107 -13.01 26.61 16.07
C GLY A 107 -11.63 26.88 15.45
N GLU A 108 -11.02 28.00 15.83
CA GLU A 108 -9.72 28.46 15.29
C GLU A 108 -8.61 27.39 15.41
N LYS A 109 -8.49 26.72 16.56
CA LYS A 109 -7.49 25.67 16.74
C LYS A 109 -7.74 24.46 15.84
N THR A 110 -8.99 24.06 15.64
CA THR A 110 -9.33 22.98 14.70
C THR A 110 -9.03 23.40 13.27
N TYR A 111 -9.34 24.65 12.93
CA TYR A 111 -9.04 25.23 11.63
C TYR A 111 -7.53 25.23 11.36
N GLU A 112 -6.71 25.69 12.30
CA GLU A 112 -5.25 25.67 12.21
C GLU A 112 -4.70 24.24 12.00
N GLN A 113 -5.25 23.23 12.67
CA GLN A 113 -4.78 21.85 12.50
C GLN A 113 -5.22 21.21 11.16
N ALA A 114 -6.36 21.63 10.61
CA ALA A 114 -6.99 20.97 9.46
C ALA A 114 -6.78 21.71 8.12
N ALA A 115 -6.64 23.05 8.14
CA ALA A 115 -6.80 23.87 6.95
C ALA A 115 -5.78 23.54 5.85
N GLY A 116 -4.54 23.20 6.20
CA GLY A 116 -3.51 22.82 5.23
C GLY A 116 -3.82 21.53 4.46
N PHE A 117 -4.65 20.65 5.04
CA PHE A 117 -5.02 19.35 4.45
C PHE A 117 -6.36 19.40 3.70
N LEU A 118 -7.19 20.42 3.98
CA LEU A 118 -8.47 20.64 3.31
C LEU A 118 -8.26 21.53 2.09
N ARG A 119 -8.56 21.02 0.89
CA ARG A 119 -8.43 21.76 -0.36
C ARG A 119 -9.79 22.22 -0.87
N ILE A 120 -9.79 23.35 -1.56
CA ILE A 120 -10.95 23.86 -2.30
C ILE A 120 -10.52 24.06 -3.75
N MET A 121 -10.96 23.14 -4.60
CA MET A 121 -10.70 23.21 -6.04
C MET A 121 -11.58 24.30 -6.67
N ASN A 122 -10.97 25.15 -7.50
CA ASN A 122 -11.65 26.26 -8.19
C ASN A 122 -12.33 27.26 -7.24
N GLY A 123 -11.69 27.55 -6.10
CA GLY A 123 -12.12 28.59 -5.17
C GLY A 123 -11.73 30.02 -5.58
N ASP A 124 -12.09 30.98 -4.75
CA ASP A 124 -11.78 32.40 -4.94
C ASP A 124 -10.27 32.65 -4.84
N ASN A 125 -9.66 32.09 -3.79
CA ASN A 125 -8.22 32.11 -3.55
C ASN A 125 -7.55 30.88 -4.17
N PRO A 126 -6.61 31.05 -5.13
CA PRO A 126 -5.96 29.91 -5.78
C PRO A 126 -5.11 29.07 -4.81
N LEU A 127 -4.63 29.64 -3.70
CA LEU A 127 -3.82 28.92 -2.71
C LEU A 127 -4.62 27.86 -1.93
N ASP A 128 -5.95 27.97 -1.90
CA ASP A 128 -6.81 27.00 -1.23
C ASP A 128 -6.82 25.64 -1.95
N ALA A 129 -6.34 25.56 -3.21
CA ALA A 129 -6.13 24.31 -3.94
C ALA A 129 -4.75 23.66 -3.63
N SER A 130 -3.91 24.31 -2.83
CA SER A 130 -2.55 23.87 -2.50
C SER A 130 -2.44 23.38 -1.06
N ALA A 131 -1.30 22.80 -0.68
CA ALA A 131 -0.94 22.47 0.70
C ALA A 131 -0.38 23.67 1.49
N VAL A 132 -0.26 24.87 0.89
CA VAL A 132 0.16 26.06 1.61
C VAL A 132 -0.86 26.36 2.71
N HIS A 133 -0.40 26.42 3.96
CA HIS A 133 -1.27 26.70 5.09
C HIS A 133 -1.72 28.18 5.09
N PRO A 134 -2.97 28.52 5.48
CA PRO A 134 -3.45 29.91 5.51
C PRO A 134 -2.59 30.88 6.32
N GLU A 135 -1.90 30.42 7.36
CA GLU A 135 -0.95 31.23 8.13
C GLU A 135 0.20 31.78 7.26
N ALA A 136 0.57 31.05 6.21
CA ALA A 136 1.65 31.40 5.31
C ALA A 136 1.19 32.17 4.06
N TYR A 137 -0.09 32.55 3.95
CA TYR A 137 -0.58 33.32 2.80
C TYR A 137 0.12 34.68 2.68
N GLY A 138 0.50 35.28 3.81
CA GLY A 138 1.30 36.50 3.83
C GLY A 138 2.67 36.34 3.17
N VAL A 139 3.32 35.19 3.31
CA VAL A 139 4.60 34.88 2.65
C VAL A 139 4.41 34.87 1.14
N VAL A 140 3.38 34.18 0.63
CA VAL A 140 3.11 34.11 -0.80
C VAL A 140 2.75 35.49 -1.37
N ALA A 141 2.01 36.31 -0.62
CA ALA A 141 1.73 37.69 -1.00
C ALA A 141 3.01 38.52 -1.11
N ARG A 142 3.97 38.37 -0.19
CA ARG A 142 5.28 39.04 -0.27
C ARG A 142 6.09 38.59 -1.51
N ILE A 143 6.07 37.30 -1.83
CA ILE A 143 6.70 36.77 -3.05
C ILE A 143 6.09 37.40 -4.31
N ALA A 144 4.75 37.48 -4.36
CA ALA A 144 4.02 38.10 -5.45
C ALA A 144 4.34 39.59 -5.61
N GLU A 145 4.35 40.34 -4.50
CA GLU A 145 4.66 41.77 -4.49
C GLU A 145 6.10 42.06 -4.94
N GLN A 146 7.09 41.36 -4.38
CA GLN A 146 8.50 41.56 -4.75
C GLN A 146 8.81 41.19 -6.20
N SER A 147 8.04 40.26 -6.77
CA SER A 147 8.20 39.84 -8.17
C SER A 147 7.37 40.67 -9.15
N GLY A 148 6.49 41.56 -8.66
CA GLY A 148 5.57 42.33 -9.50
C GLY A 148 4.57 41.45 -10.25
N ARG A 149 4.18 40.30 -9.68
CA ARG A 149 3.32 39.30 -10.31
C ARG A 149 2.08 39.02 -9.47
N GLU A 150 1.04 38.53 -10.11
CA GLU A 150 -0.13 38.00 -9.40
C GLU A 150 0.11 36.56 -8.95
N VAL A 151 -0.44 36.18 -7.78
CA VAL A 151 -0.32 34.82 -7.21
C VAL A 151 -0.72 33.74 -8.22
N ARG A 152 -1.81 33.96 -8.98
CA ARG A 152 -2.27 33.01 -10.01
C ARG A 152 -1.24 32.77 -11.11
N THR A 153 -0.46 33.80 -11.46
CA THR A 153 0.57 33.69 -12.50
C THR A 153 1.87 33.05 -11.99
N LEU A 154 2.10 33.07 -10.67
CA LEU A 154 3.26 32.42 -10.05
C LEU A 154 3.09 30.90 -9.98
N MET A 155 1.86 30.46 -9.72
CA MET A 155 1.55 29.04 -9.56
C MET A 155 1.79 28.28 -10.88
N GLY A 156 2.64 27.26 -10.83
CA GLY A 156 3.03 26.47 -12.00
C GLY A 156 4.16 27.06 -12.85
N ASP A 157 4.70 28.24 -12.52
CA ASP A 157 5.85 28.80 -13.24
C ASP A 157 7.17 28.26 -12.67
N SER A 158 7.51 27.04 -13.07
CA SER A 158 8.72 26.35 -12.63
C SER A 158 10.00 27.14 -12.91
N ALA A 159 10.04 27.88 -14.03
CA ALA A 159 11.23 28.63 -14.44
C ALA A 159 11.50 29.78 -13.49
N PHE A 160 10.47 30.56 -13.16
CA PHE A 160 10.60 31.66 -12.21
C PHE A 160 10.81 31.17 -10.78
N LEU A 161 10.03 30.19 -10.31
CA LEU A 161 10.11 29.68 -8.94
C LEU A 161 11.49 29.09 -8.62
N ALA A 162 12.17 28.50 -9.61
CA ALA A 162 13.54 28.02 -9.47
C ALA A 162 14.59 29.14 -9.26
N THR A 163 14.27 30.40 -9.62
CA THR A 163 15.17 31.55 -9.42
C THR A 163 15.07 32.15 -8.02
N LEU A 164 13.98 31.88 -7.30
CA LEU A 164 13.75 32.40 -5.96
C LEU A 164 14.71 31.78 -4.95
N LYS A 165 15.28 32.60 -4.07
CA LYS A 165 16.07 32.15 -2.95
C LYS A 165 15.18 32.11 -1.70
N PRO A 166 14.98 30.94 -1.08
CA PRO A 166 14.13 30.84 0.11
C PRO A 166 14.56 31.78 1.25
N GLN A 167 15.85 32.08 1.37
CA GLN A 167 16.39 32.96 2.41
C GLN A 167 15.84 34.39 2.35
N ASP A 168 15.46 34.87 1.17
CA ASP A 168 14.98 36.24 0.97
C ASP A 168 13.58 36.47 1.57
N PHE A 169 12.86 35.39 1.90
CA PHE A 169 11.48 35.44 2.42
C PHE A 169 11.33 34.93 3.86
N VAL A 170 12.42 34.54 4.50
CA VAL A 170 12.43 34.12 5.92
C VAL A 170 12.01 35.29 6.81
N ASP A 171 11.21 34.99 7.84
CA ASP A 171 10.84 35.93 8.89
C ASP A 171 10.84 35.25 10.26
N ASP A 172 10.41 35.96 11.30
CA ASP A 172 10.40 35.46 12.68
C ASP A 172 9.44 34.27 12.88
N GLN A 173 8.47 34.08 11.98
CA GLN A 173 7.46 33.02 12.05
C GLN A 173 7.82 31.82 11.17
N PHE A 174 8.38 32.06 9.98
CA PHE A 174 8.63 31.04 8.96
C PHE A 174 10.11 30.97 8.59
N GLY A 175 10.74 29.86 8.98
CA GLY A 175 12.13 29.53 8.63
C GLY A 175 12.29 29.03 7.18
N GLU A 176 13.54 28.90 6.74
CA GLU A 176 13.90 28.46 5.38
C GLU A 176 13.20 27.16 4.92
N PRO A 177 13.06 26.09 5.74
CA PRO A 177 12.40 24.87 5.31
C PRO A 177 10.95 25.11 4.87
N THR A 178 10.20 25.91 5.64
CA THR A 178 8.81 26.26 5.33
C THR A 178 8.70 27.04 4.03
N ILE A 179 9.58 28.04 3.83
CA ILE A 179 9.61 28.81 2.59
C ILE A 179 9.92 27.92 1.39
N ARG A 180 10.88 27.00 1.54
CA ARG A 180 11.25 26.05 0.48
C ARG A 180 10.07 25.15 0.11
N ASP A 181 9.32 24.69 1.09
CA ASP A 181 8.13 23.87 0.84
C ASP A 181 7.00 24.68 0.21
N ILE A 182 6.79 25.94 0.61
CA ILE A 182 5.86 26.86 -0.07
C ILE A 182 6.24 27.03 -1.54
N ILE A 183 7.51 27.27 -1.86
CA ILE A 183 7.97 27.43 -3.25
C ILE A 183 7.73 26.15 -4.08
N ARG A 184 8.01 24.98 -3.51
CA ARG A 184 7.72 23.68 -4.16
C ARG A 184 6.22 23.48 -4.38
N GLU A 185 5.42 23.90 -3.42
CA GLU A 185 3.96 23.79 -3.49
C GLU A 185 3.38 24.76 -4.53
N LEU A 186 3.95 25.96 -4.68
CA LEU A 186 3.59 26.88 -5.77
C LEU A 186 3.96 26.33 -7.16
N ASP A 187 5.03 25.55 -7.26
CA ASP A 187 5.44 24.90 -8.53
C ASP A 187 4.41 23.84 -8.95
N LYS A 188 3.93 23.02 -8.00
CA LYS A 188 2.94 21.97 -8.26
C LYS A 188 1.87 21.94 -7.17
N PRO A 189 0.87 22.84 -7.25
CA PRO A 189 -0.16 22.98 -6.23
C PRO A 189 -1.00 21.70 -6.08
N GLY A 190 -1.16 21.24 -4.84
CA GLY A 190 -1.96 20.07 -4.51
C GLY A 190 -1.41 18.78 -5.12
N ARG A 191 -0.09 18.70 -5.34
CA ARG A 191 0.55 17.53 -5.94
C ARG A 191 0.16 16.26 -5.19
N ASP A 192 -0.46 15.34 -5.90
CA ASP A 192 -0.79 14.03 -5.37
C ASP A 192 0.50 13.22 -5.13
N PRO A 193 0.77 12.74 -3.89
CA PRO A 193 1.95 11.91 -3.61
C PRO A 193 1.80 10.47 -4.12
N ARG A 194 0.60 10.05 -4.55
CA ARG A 194 0.34 8.71 -5.08
C ARG A 194 1.05 8.52 -6.42
N PRO A 195 1.53 7.29 -6.72
CA PRO A 195 2.10 6.99 -8.02
C PRO A 195 1.02 7.12 -9.12
N GLU A 196 1.47 7.45 -10.32
CA GLU A 196 0.58 7.42 -11.49
C GLU A 196 0.00 6.02 -11.69
N PHE A 197 -1.31 5.97 -11.95
CA PHE A 197 -2.00 4.73 -12.24
C PHE A 197 -1.53 4.18 -13.59
N LYS A 198 -0.91 3.01 -13.57
CA LYS A 198 -0.51 2.26 -14.77
C LYS A 198 -1.37 1.02 -14.85
N VAL A 199 -2.02 0.81 -15.99
CA VAL A 199 -2.72 -0.44 -16.27
C VAL A 199 -1.68 -1.43 -16.80
N ALA A 200 -1.53 -2.57 -16.12
CA ALA A 200 -0.77 -3.67 -16.69
C ALA A 200 -1.44 -4.07 -18.00
N GLN A 201 -0.68 -4.08 -19.10
CA GLN A 201 -1.21 -4.54 -20.38
C GLN A 201 -1.31 -6.05 -20.31
N LEU A 202 -2.44 -6.54 -19.80
CA LEU A 202 -2.79 -7.95 -19.88
C LEU A 202 -2.86 -8.33 -21.35
N ARG A 203 -2.15 -9.39 -21.72
CA ARG A 203 -2.15 -9.88 -23.09
C ARG A 203 -3.54 -10.43 -23.39
N GLU A 204 -4.24 -9.86 -24.36
CA GLU A 204 -5.57 -10.34 -24.78
C GLU A 204 -5.53 -11.84 -25.09
N GLY A 205 -6.44 -12.61 -24.48
CA GLY A 205 -6.60 -14.05 -24.73
C GLY A 205 -5.95 -15.01 -23.71
N VAL A 206 -5.41 -14.53 -22.59
CA VAL A 206 -4.91 -15.38 -21.49
C VAL A 206 -5.72 -15.08 -20.22
N GLU A 207 -6.85 -15.78 -20.05
CA GLU A 207 -7.77 -15.58 -18.92
C GLU A 207 -7.77 -16.77 -17.95
N THR A 208 -7.38 -17.96 -18.42
CA THR A 208 -7.37 -19.16 -17.61
C THR A 208 -5.98 -19.78 -17.48
N ILE A 209 -5.77 -20.56 -16.41
CA ILE A 209 -4.51 -21.29 -16.18
C ILE A 209 -4.18 -22.19 -17.38
N SER A 210 -5.19 -22.70 -18.08
CA SER A 210 -5.04 -23.58 -19.26
C SER A 210 -4.40 -22.87 -20.46
N ASP A 211 -4.51 -21.54 -20.53
CA ASP A 211 -3.97 -20.75 -21.65
C ASP A 211 -2.47 -20.47 -21.47
N LEU A 212 -1.95 -20.69 -20.26
CA LEU A 212 -0.54 -20.47 -19.93
C LEU A 212 0.34 -21.58 -20.49
N LYS A 213 1.38 -21.18 -21.22
CA LYS A 213 2.45 -22.08 -21.66
C LYS A 213 3.77 -21.67 -21.02
N PRO A 214 4.59 -22.64 -20.57
CA PRO A 214 5.97 -22.37 -20.17
C PRO A 214 6.73 -21.57 -21.25
N GLY A 215 7.48 -20.56 -20.83
CA GLY A 215 8.23 -19.64 -21.68
C GLY A 215 7.51 -18.35 -22.04
N MET A 216 6.20 -18.22 -21.79
CA MET A 216 5.47 -16.97 -22.01
C MET A 216 5.98 -15.85 -21.10
N VAL A 217 6.20 -14.67 -21.67
CA VAL A 217 6.46 -13.43 -20.92
C VAL A 217 5.17 -12.63 -20.83
N LEU A 218 4.77 -12.31 -19.60
CA LEU A 218 3.54 -11.61 -19.28
C LEU A 218 3.86 -10.44 -18.33
N GLU A 219 3.04 -9.40 -18.38
CA GLU A 219 3.02 -8.38 -17.34
C GLU A 219 2.04 -8.80 -16.26
N GLY A 220 2.47 -8.72 -15.01
CA GLY A 220 1.66 -9.04 -13.85
C GLY A 220 1.87 -8.03 -12.73
N THR A 221 0.92 -7.99 -11.79
CA THR A 221 0.98 -7.11 -10.63
C THR A 221 1.34 -7.92 -9.40
N VAL A 222 2.34 -7.48 -8.63
CA VAL A 222 2.71 -8.14 -7.38
C VAL A 222 1.54 -8.03 -6.40
N SER A 223 0.89 -9.15 -6.06
CA SER A 223 -0.22 -9.19 -5.12
C SER A 223 0.28 -9.11 -3.68
N ASN A 224 1.37 -9.82 -3.36
CA ASN A 224 1.92 -9.90 -2.02
C ASN A 224 3.42 -10.23 -2.05
N VAL A 225 4.16 -9.77 -1.03
CA VAL A 225 5.60 -10.02 -0.88
C VAL A 225 5.84 -10.77 0.44
N THR A 226 6.49 -11.92 0.34
CA THR A 226 6.84 -12.78 1.48
C THR A 226 8.35 -12.89 1.63
N ASN A 227 8.83 -13.52 2.71
CA ASN A 227 10.27 -13.67 2.95
C ASN A 227 10.96 -14.62 1.95
N PHE A 228 10.21 -15.50 1.27
CA PHE A 228 10.75 -16.49 0.34
C PHE A 228 10.48 -16.16 -1.14
N GLY A 229 9.80 -15.05 -1.42
CA GLY A 229 9.43 -14.68 -2.78
C GLY A 229 8.26 -13.71 -2.84
N ALA A 230 7.77 -13.46 -4.05
CA ALA A 230 6.63 -12.60 -4.30
C ALA A 230 5.56 -13.33 -5.10
N PHE A 231 4.30 -13.07 -4.77
CA PHE A 231 3.14 -13.52 -5.51
C PHE A 231 2.79 -12.47 -6.55
N VAL A 232 2.57 -12.90 -7.78
CA VAL A 232 2.28 -12.04 -8.93
C VAL A 232 1.00 -12.52 -9.59
N ASP A 233 0.02 -11.62 -9.67
CA ASP A 233 -1.20 -11.82 -10.44
C ASP A 233 -0.93 -11.47 -11.91
N ILE A 234 -1.09 -12.47 -12.77
CA ILE A 234 -0.93 -12.37 -14.23
C ILE A 234 -2.29 -12.41 -14.96
N GLY A 235 -3.41 -12.30 -14.23
CA GLY A 235 -4.75 -12.20 -14.81
C GLY A 235 -5.49 -13.53 -15.01
N VAL A 236 -5.00 -14.64 -14.44
CA VAL A 236 -5.63 -15.98 -14.58
C VAL A 236 -6.38 -16.46 -13.33
N HIS A 237 -6.78 -15.52 -12.46
CA HIS A 237 -7.44 -15.76 -11.16
C HIS A 237 -6.63 -16.59 -10.15
N GLN A 238 -5.36 -16.85 -10.44
CA GLN A 238 -4.46 -17.61 -9.59
C GLN A 238 -3.08 -16.96 -9.61
N ASP A 239 -2.59 -16.59 -8.44
CA ASP A 239 -1.28 -15.97 -8.30
C ASP A 239 -0.17 -16.98 -8.64
N GLY A 240 0.81 -16.50 -9.41
CA GLY A 240 2.06 -17.20 -9.62
C GLY A 240 3.10 -16.80 -8.59
N LEU A 241 3.96 -17.75 -8.20
CA LEU A 241 5.02 -17.50 -7.24
C LEU A 241 6.34 -17.23 -7.97
N VAL A 242 6.96 -16.09 -7.68
CA VAL A 242 8.36 -15.79 -7.99
C VAL A 242 9.19 -16.05 -6.75
N HIS A 243 10.06 -17.07 -6.79
CA HIS A 243 10.96 -17.37 -5.68
C HIS A 243 12.00 -16.26 -5.47
N ILE A 244 12.53 -16.09 -4.25
CA ILE A 244 13.52 -15.04 -3.92
C ILE A 244 14.72 -15.00 -4.87
N SER A 245 15.21 -16.18 -5.28
CA SER A 245 16.33 -16.33 -6.21
C SER A 245 16.00 -15.95 -7.66
N ALA A 246 14.71 -15.87 -7.99
CA ALA A 246 14.18 -15.57 -9.31
C ALA A 246 13.68 -14.11 -9.43
N LEU A 247 13.78 -13.30 -8.37
CA LEU A 247 13.39 -11.89 -8.36
C LEU A 247 14.39 -10.98 -9.10
N SER A 248 15.67 -11.34 -9.06
CA SER A 248 16.74 -10.53 -9.66
C SER A 248 17.90 -11.41 -10.14
N SER A 249 18.70 -10.89 -11.07
CA SER A 249 19.98 -11.49 -11.47
C SER A 249 21.06 -11.36 -10.39
N LYS A 250 20.88 -10.44 -9.43
CA LYS A 250 21.76 -10.25 -8.26
C LYS A 250 21.23 -11.02 -7.05
N PHE A 251 22.11 -11.29 -6.08
CA PHE A 251 21.70 -11.90 -4.82
C PHE A 251 20.76 -10.98 -4.04
N VAL A 252 19.58 -11.48 -3.68
CA VAL A 252 18.56 -10.75 -2.93
C VAL A 252 18.48 -11.33 -1.53
N LYS A 253 18.69 -10.47 -0.51
CA LYS A 253 18.59 -10.88 0.89
C LYS A 253 17.15 -10.80 1.40
N ASP A 254 16.43 -9.74 1.03
CA ASP A 254 15.01 -9.56 1.36
C ASP A 254 14.22 -9.19 0.08
N PRO A 255 13.19 -9.97 -0.30
CA PRO A 255 12.31 -9.66 -1.42
C PRO A 255 11.72 -8.25 -1.40
N ARG A 256 11.50 -7.67 -0.21
CA ARG A 256 10.89 -6.34 -0.03
C ARG A 256 11.79 -5.19 -0.50
N GLU A 257 13.08 -5.43 -0.66
CA GLU A 257 14.02 -4.45 -1.23
C GLU A 257 13.87 -4.37 -2.76
N VAL A 258 13.40 -5.44 -3.40
CA VAL A 258 13.35 -5.56 -4.86
C VAL A 258 11.94 -5.29 -5.40
N VAL A 259 10.92 -5.80 -4.71
CA VAL A 259 9.53 -5.69 -5.16
C VAL A 259 8.61 -5.21 -4.04
N LYS A 260 7.57 -4.47 -4.43
CA LYS A 260 6.49 -4.01 -3.55
C LYS A 260 5.14 -4.54 -4.04
N ALA A 261 4.21 -4.78 -3.12
CA ALA A 261 2.84 -5.08 -3.49
C ALA A 261 2.25 -3.92 -4.33
N GLY A 262 1.52 -4.26 -5.39
CA GLY A 262 1.00 -3.33 -6.39
C GLY A 262 1.99 -2.96 -7.51
N GLN A 263 3.23 -3.43 -7.48
CA GLN A 263 4.21 -3.16 -8.54
C GLN A 263 3.92 -4.00 -9.78
N ILE A 264 3.91 -3.38 -10.96
CA ILE A 264 3.84 -4.08 -12.25
C ILE A 264 5.23 -4.60 -12.59
N VAL A 265 5.31 -5.90 -12.85
CA VAL A 265 6.55 -6.62 -13.17
C VAL A 265 6.37 -7.45 -14.43
N LYS A 266 7.44 -7.56 -15.21
CA LYS A 266 7.51 -8.54 -16.31
C LYS A 266 7.99 -9.86 -15.75
N VAL A 267 7.20 -10.90 -15.98
CA VAL A 267 7.46 -12.26 -15.49
C VAL A 267 7.41 -13.24 -16.64
N LYS A 268 8.23 -14.28 -16.55
CA LYS A 268 8.24 -15.40 -17.47
C LYS A 268 7.67 -16.63 -16.77
N VAL A 269 6.78 -17.35 -17.44
CA VAL A 269 6.20 -18.60 -16.93
C VAL A 269 7.25 -19.70 -17.03
N LEU A 270 7.63 -20.30 -15.90
CA LEU A 270 8.55 -21.44 -15.85
C LEU A 270 7.80 -22.78 -15.89
N GLU A 271 6.78 -22.92 -15.06
CA GLU A 271 6.03 -24.17 -14.91
C GLU A 271 4.58 -23.85 -14.59
N VAL A 272 3.66 -24.63 -15.17
CA VAL A 272 2.23 -24.55 -14.92
C VAL A 272 1.76 -25.94 -14.51
N ASP A 273 1.29 -26.06 -13.27
CA ASP A 273 0.66 -27.27 -12.75
C ASP A 273 -0.85 -27.03 -12.64
N ILE A 274 -1.59 -27.52 -13.64
CA ILE A 274 -3.05 -27.37 -13.75
C ILE A 274 -3.76 -28.15 -12.63
N GLN A 275 -3.26 -29.33 -12.26
CA GLN A 275 -3.90 -30.17 -11.24
C GLN A 275 -3.83 -29.52 -9.86
N ARG A 276 -2.71 -28.87 -9.54
CA ARG A 276 -2.49 -28.20 -8.26
C ARG A 276 -2.81 -26.71 -8.28
N LYS A 277 -3.20 -26.16 -9.43
CA LYS A 277 -3.40 -24.71 -9.66
C LYS A 277 -2.18 -23.88 -9.23
N ARG A 278 -0.99 -24.32 -9.59
CA ARG A 278 0.27 -23.64 -9.24
C ARG A 278 0.97 -23.14 -10.49
N ILE A 279 1.44 -21.89 -10.44
CA ILE A 279 2.19 -21.26 -11.51
C ILE A 279 3.52 -20.81 -10.93
N ALA A 280 4.62 -21.32 -11.49
CA ALA A 280 5.97 -20.88 -11.15
C ALA A 280 6.40 -19.79 -12.13
N LEU A 281 6.80 -18.64 -11.60
CA LEU A 281 7.20 -17.47 -12.36
C LEU A 281 8.66 -17.10 -12.06
N THR A 282 9.31 -16.44 -13.01
CA THR A 282 10.63 -15.81 -12.82
C THR A 282 10.60 -14.38 -13.34
N MET A 283 11.29 -13.46 -12.65
CA MET A 283 11.55 -12.11 -13.15
C MET A 283 12.85 -12.04 -13.95
N ARG A 284 13.64 -13.12 -13.98
CA ARG A 284 14.83 -13.27 -14.82
C ARG A 284 14.42 -13.81 -16.19
N LEU A 285 14.37 -12.94 -17.18
CA LEU A 285 13.88 -13.29 -18.52
C LEU A 285 14.78 -14.32 -19.24
N ASP A 286 16.06 -14.37 -18.85
CA ASP A 286 17.06 -15.29 -19.39
C ASP A 286 16.92 -16.74 -18.90
N ASP A 287 16.14 -16.97 -17.83
CA ASP A 287 15.96 -18.33 -17.31
C ASP A 287 15.09 -19.15 -18.28
N GLU A 288 15.59 -20.32 -18.68
CA GLU A 288 14.82 -21.25 -19.53
C GLU A 288 13.88 -22.12 -18.69
N ALA A 289 12.66 -22.31 -19.19
CA ALA A 289 11.72 -23.26 -18.63
C ALA A 289 12.25 -24.68 -18.88
N ARG A 290 12.79 -25.33 -17.84
CA ARG A 290 13.24 -26.72 -17.94
C ARG A 290 12.04 -27.67 -17.80
N PRO A 291 11.70 -28.48 -18.81
CA PRO A 291 10.80 -29.61 -18.58
C PRO A 291 11.49 -30.61 -17.64
N ARG A 292 10.73 -31.21 -16.71
CA ARG A 292 11.26 -32.26 -15.83
C ARG A 292 11.73 -33.44 -16.70
N PRO A 293 12.86 -34.10 -16.38
CA PRO A 293 13.10 -35.44 -16.88
C PRO A 293 12.00 -36.36 -16.33
N GLU A 294 11.33 -37.09 -17.21
CA GLU A 294 10.46 -38.19 -16.81
C GLU A 294 11.28 -39.16 -15.94
N GLN A 295 10.80 -39.41 -14.72
CA GLN A 295 11.35 -40.47 -13.88
C GLN A 295 10.95 -41.81 -14.50
N ASP A 296 11.78 -42.30 -15.41
CA ASP A 296 11.65 -43.66 -15.93
C ASP A 296 12.01 -44.65 -14.81
N GLY A 297 10.99 -45.39 -14.38
CA GLY A 297 11.11 -46.42 -13.37
C GLY A 297 11.76 -47.65 -13.97
N ARG A 298 13.05 -47.88 -13.66
CA ARG A 298 13.69 -49.21 -13.65
C ARG A 298 15.06 -49.11 -12.99
N ARG A 299 15.13 -49.36 -11.69
CA ARG A 299 16.38 -49.83 -11.05
C ARG A 299 16.36 -51.36 -11.08
N GLU A 300 17.04 -51.92 -12.08
CA GLU A 300 17.46 -53.31 -12.05
C GLU A 300 18.36 -53.56 -10.84
N VAL A 301 17.91 -54.45 -9.97
CA VAL A 301 18.71 -54.98 -8.86
C VAL A 301 19.60 -56.07 -9.42
N ARG A 302 20.85 -55.75 -9.77
CA ARG A 302 21.91 -56.76 -9.96
C ARG A 302 22.46 -57.17 -8.60
N GLY A 303 22.26 -58.45 -8.28
CA GLY A 303 22.75 -59.08 -7.07
C GLY A 303 24.25 -59.37 -7.06
N GLY A 304 24.74 -59.73 -5.87
CA GLY A 304 26.01 -60.42 -5.66
C GLY A 304 26.86 -59.80 -4.54
N GLY A 305 26.76 -60.33 -3.33
CA GLY A 305 27.60 -59.88 -2.20
C GLY A 305 27.24 -60.51 -0.85
N GLN A 306 27.41 -61.82 -0.77
CA GLN A 306 27.08 -62.68 0.37
C GLN A 306 28.08 -62.49 1.53
N ARG A 307 27.64 -61.99 2.71
CA ARG A 307 28.31 -62.24 4.00
C ARG A 307 27.28 -62.46 5.11
N ARG A 308 27.40 -63.65 5.73
CA ARG A 308 26.58 -64.21 6.82
C ARG A 308 26.91 -63.60 8.19
N GLY A 309 25.87 -63.49 9.04
CA GLY A 309 25.92 -63.46 10.51
C GLY A 309 26.18 -62.07 11.10
N GLN A 310 25.44 -61.56 12.07
CA GLN A 310 24.70 -62.19 13.16
C GLN A 310 23.49 -61.35 13.60
N ASN A 311 22.63 -62.01 14.36
CA ASN A 311 21.27 -61.64 14.74
C ASN A 311 21.29 -60.91 16.10
N GLU A 312 20.99 -59.61 16.15
CA GLU A 312 20.62 -58.95 17.41
C GLU A 312 19.39 -58.06 17.28
N ARG A 313 18.55 -58.19 18.29
CA ARG A 313 17.12 -57.94 18.33
C ARG A 313 16.82 -56.45 18.53
N GLY A 314 15.61 -56.09 18.10
CA GLY A 314 15.10 -54.73 18.03
C GLY A 314 15.17 -53.93 19.34
N ARG A 315 15.48 -52.64 19.18
CA ARG A 315 15.15 -51.59 20.13
C ARG A 315 13.93 -50.82 19.60
N PRO A 316 12.81 -50.73 20.34
CA PRO A 316 11.78 -49.76 20.04
C PRO A 316 12.18 -48.34 20.49
N ALA A 317 11.59 -47.37 19.81
CA ALA A 317 11.76 -45.92 19.93
C ALA A 317 11.50 -45.37 21.35
N PRO A 318 12.05 -44.17 21.69
CA PRO A 318 11.98 -43.60 23.02
C PRO A 318 10.56 -43.18 23.42
N ALA A 319 10.05 -43.75 24.51
CA ALA A 319 8.81 -43.31 25.15
C ALA A 319 9.02 -41.98 25.89
N GLY A 320 8.10 -41.03 25.68
CA GLY A 320 8.17 -39.69 26.27
C GLY A 320 8.18 -39.68 27.80
N ALA A 321 8.75 -38.60 28.36
CA ALA A 321 9.03 -38.41 29.79
C ALA A 321 7.85 -38.70 30.74
N LEU A 322 6.61 -38.56 30.27
CA LEU A 322 5.40 -38.84 31.06
C LEU A 322 5.21 -40.34 31.36
N ALA A 323 5.57 -41.22 30.42
CA ALA A 323 5.47 -42.68 30.62
C ALA A 323 6.51 -43.18 31.63
N GLN A 324 7.68 -42.55 31.67
CA GLN A 324 8.77 -42.91 32.57
C GLN A 324 8.50 -42.43 34.01
N ALA A 325 7.80 -41.31 34.18
CA ALA A 325 7.34 -40.83 35.48
C ALA A 325 6.29 -41.78 36.12
N LEU A 326 5.36 -42.31 35.32
CA LEU A 326 4.32 -43.24 35.80
C LEU A 326 4.88 -44.60 36.23
N MET A 327 5.88 -45.14 35.51
CA MET A 327 6.53 -46.40 35.91
C MET A 327 7.33 -46.26 37.22
N ASN A 328 7.96 -45.11 37.45
CA ASN A 328 8.72 -44.86 38.68
C ASN A 328 7.79 -44.66 39.90
N ALA A 329 6.57 -44.15 39.70
CA ALA A 329 5.57 -44.04 40.77
C ALA A 329 5.01 -45.40 41.20
N GLN A 330 4.87 -46.36 40.27
CA GLN A 330 4.37 -47.70 40.58
C GLN A 330 5.40 -48.59 41.29
N ARG A 331 6.70 -48.35 41.11
CA ARG A 331 7.78 -49.10 41.81
C ARG A 331 7.99 -48.68 43.26
N LYS A 332 7.47 -47.53 43.70
CA LYS A 332 7.58 -47.05 45.09
C LYS A 332 6.47 -47.54 46.04
N LYS A 333 5.58 -48.42 45.57
CA LYS A 333 4.47 -48.99 46.36
C LYS A 333 4.54 -50.52 46.51
N ARG A 334 5.71 -51.11 46.38
CA ARG A 334 5.99 -52.51 46.75
C ARG A 334 7.20 -52.55 47.68
#